data_AF-A0A5J4P8V4-F1
#
_entry.id   AF-A0A5J4P8V4-F1
#
_cell.length_a   1.000
_cell.length_b   1.000
_cell.length_c   1.000
_cell.angle_alpha   90.00
_cell.angle_beta   90.00
_cell.angle_gamma   90.00
#
_symmetry.space_group_name_H-M   'P 1'
#
loop_
_entity.id
_entity.type
_entity.pdbx_description
1 polymer ?
#
loop_
_entity_poly.entity_id
_entity_poly.type
_entity_poly.pdbx_seq_one_letter_code
_entity_poly.pdbx_strand_id
1 'polypeptide(L)' 'MTDDTYYMKQALVEADNAATCGEVPVGAVVVYKKRIISRAHNLTE' A
#
# COMPACT_ATOMS: atom_id res chain seq x y z
N MET A 1 -16.08 -11.34 -5.19
CA MET A 1 -15.09 -11.85 -4.23
C MET A 1 -13.80 -11.98 -5.04
N THR A 2 -12.92 -10.99 -5.11
CA THR A 2 -12.00 -10.58 -4.03
C THR A 2 -11.29 -9.26 -4.42
N ASP A 3 -12.02 -8.15 -4.53
CA ASP A 3 -11.39 -6.84 -4.80
C ASP A 3 -10.42 -6.44 -3.67
N ASP A 4 -10.72 -6.83 -2.42
CA ASP A 4 -9.89 -6.56 -1.24
C ASP A 4 -8.48 -7.18 -1.36
N THR A 5 -8.38 -8.39 -1.91
CA THR A 5 -7.07 -9.05 -2.11
C THR A 5 -6.26 -8.35 -3.20
N TYR A 6 -6.92 -7.82 -4.24
CA TYR A 6 -6.25 -7.02 -5.26
C TYR A 6 -5.68 -5.73 -4.68
N TYR A 7 -6.46 -5.03 -3.85
CA TYR A 7 -5.99 -3.81 -3.18
C TYR A 7 -4.90 -4.10 -2.14
N MET A 8 -5.03 -5.17 -1.34
CA MET A 8 -3.99 -5.53 -0.37
C MET A 8 -2.68 -5.95 -1.03
N LYS A 9 -2.71 -6.60 -2.21
CA LYS A 9 -1.48 -6.85 -2.97
C LYS A 9 -0.77 -5.54 -3.34
N GLN A 10 -1.51 -4.49 -3.69
CA GLN A 10 -0.93 -3.18 -3.98
C GLN A 10 -0.37 -2.52 -2.71
N ALA A 11 -1.04 -2.66 -1.56
CA ALA A 11 -0.53 -2.17 -0.28
C ALA A 11 0.76 -2.88 0.14
N LEU A 12 0.87 -4.19 -0.09
CA LEU A 12 2.08 -4.96 0.22
C LEU A 12 3.29 -4.55 -0.64
N VAL A 13 3.08 -4.16 -1.89
CA VAL A 13 4.15 -3.64 -2.76
C VAL A 13 4.70 -2.32 -2.19
N GLU A 14 3.84 -1.44 -1.71
CA GLU A 14 4.27 -0.19 -1.05
C GLU A 14 5.01 -0.48 0.28
N ALA A 15 4.58 -1.48 1.04
CA ALA A 15 5.27 -1.91 2.26
C ALA A 15 6.69 -2.44 1.98
N ASP A 16 6.89 -3.16 0.88
CA ASP A 16 8.20 -3.67 0.46
C ASP A 16 9.15 -2.53 0.05
N ASN A 17 8.62 -1.49 -0.58
CA ASN A 17 9.38 -0.27 -0.88
C ASN A 17 9.85 0.42 0.41
N ALA A 18 8.97 0.60 1.41
CA ALA A 18 9.36 1.13 2.72
C ALA A 18 10.42 0.25 3.40
N ALA A 19 10.28 -1.08 3.33
CA ALA A 19 11.29 -2.01 3.84
C ALA A 19 12.66 -1.80 3.19
N THR A 20 12.67 -1.61 1.87
CA THR A 20 13.88 -1.36 1.08
C THR A 20 14.52 -0.01 1.42
N CYS A 21 13.70 0.99 1.79
CA CYS A 21 14.16 2.28 2.30
C CYS A 21 14.66 2.24 3.76
N GLY A 22 14.57 1.09 4.44
CA GLY A 22 14.97 0.93 5.84
C GLY A 22 13.92 1.39 6.85
N GLU A 23 12.69 1.61 6.39
CA GLU A 23 11.57 2.08 7.21
C GLU A 23 10.67 0.93 7.66
N VAL A 24 9.76 1.19 8.59
CA VAL A 24 8.78 0.19 9.02
C VAL A 24 7.93 -0.22 7.81
N PRO A 25 7.85 -1.51 7.47
CA PRO A 25 7.22 -1.98 6.22
C PRO A 25 5.69 -1.91 6.31
N VAL A 26 5.14 -0.72 6.14
CA VAL A 26 3.70 -0.46 6.11
C VAL A 26 3.36 0.24 4.81
N GLY A 27 2.34 -0.28 4.12
CA GLY A 27 1.78 0.30 2.91
C GLY A 27 0.28 0.48 3.04
N ALA A 28 -0.23 1.55 2.43
CA ALA A 28 -1.62 1.95 2.48
C ALA A 28 -2.13 2.30 1.07
N VAL A 29 -3.36 1.90 0.77
CA VAL A 29 -4.03 2.22 -0.49
C VAL A 29 -5.43 2.76 -0.21
N VAL A 30 -5.78 3.86 -0.88
CA VAL A 30 -7.10 4.49 -0.74
C VAL A 30 -7.91 4.17 -1.99
N VAL A 31 -9.08 3.56 -1.79
CA VAL A 31 -9.97 3.13 -2.87
C VAL A 31 -11.27 3.91 -2.81
N TYR A 32 -11.68 4.49 -3.94
CA TYR A 32 -12.97 5.14 -4.11
C TYR A 32 -13.66 4.59 -5.36
N LYS A 33 -14.92 4.15 -5.22
CA LYS A 33 -15.72 3.56 -6.31
C LYS A 33 -14.97 2.47 -7.10
N LYS A 34 -14.34 1.52 -6.39
CA LYS A 34 -13.55 0.42 -6.96
C LYS A 34 -12.28 0.85 -7.73
N ARG A 35 -11.84 2.10 -7.59
CA ARG A 35 -10.60 2.61 -8.18
C ARG A 35 -9.65 3.07 -7.09
N ILE A 36 -8.37 2.71 -7.20
CA ILE A 36 -7.33 3.24 -6.31
C ILE A 36 -7.12 4.71 -6.68
N ILE A 37 -7.30 5.59 -5.70
CA ILE A 37 -7.11 7.04 -5.85
C ILE A 37 -5.81 7.52 -5.23
N SER A 38 -5.23 6.76 -4.31
CA SER A 38 -3.93 7.08 -3.71
C SER A 38 -3.23 5.81 -3.21
N ARG A 39 -1.90 5.85 -3.19
CA ARG A 39 -1.00 4.84 -2.62
C ARG A 39 0.04 5.58 -1.78
N ALA A 40 0.37 5.04 -0.62
CA ALA A 40 1.37 5.57 0.28
C ALA A 40 2.08 4.43 1.00
N HIS A 41 3.31 4.68 1.40
CA HIS A 41 4.07 3.82 2.31
C HIS A 41 4.47 4.63 3.54
N ASN A 42 4.90 3.92 4.59
CA ASN A 42 5.42 4.56 5.78
C ASN A 42 6.64 5.40 5.42
N LEU A 43 6.56 6.70 5.73
CA LEU A 43 7.67 7.63 5.71
C LEU A 43 7.83 8.20 7.12
N THR A 44 8.95 7.90 7.75
CA THR A 44 9.36 8.30 9.09
C THR A 44 10.61 9.17 8.94
N GLU A 45 10.50 10.44 9.35
CA GLU A 45 11.61 11.39 9.47
C GLU A 45 12.59 11.00 10.58
#